data_AF-A0AAW7WF29-F1
#
_entry.id   AF-A0AAW7WF29-F1
#
_cell.length_a   1.000
_cell.length_b   1.000
_cell.length_c   1.000
_cell.angle_alpha   90.00
_cell.angle_beta   90.00
_cell.angle_gamma   90.00
#
_symmetry.space_group_name_H-M   'P 1'
#
loop_
_entity.id
_entity.type
_entity.pdbx_description
1 polymer ?
#
loop_
_entity_poly.entity_id
_entity_poly.type
_entity_poly.pdbx_seq_one_letter_code
_entity_poly.pdbx_strand_id
1 'polypeptide(L)' 'MTPSLSNFLSSLLWGGVIVVIPASIALFLLSQTDQVDRKL' A
#
# COMPACT_ATOMS: atom_id res chain seq x y z
N MET A 1 8.85 -11.27 -24.22
CA MET A 1 8.78 -9.91 -23.63
C MET A 1 10.05 -9.18 -24.00
N THR A 2 9.98 -7.94 -24.49
CA THR A 2 11.20 -7.13 -24.66
C THR A 2 11.74 -6.74 -23.27
N PRO A 3 13.05 -6.52 -23.13
CA PRO A 3 13.63 -6.07 -21.87
C PRO A 3 12.98 -4.77 -21.34
N SER A 4 12.66 -3.84 -22.24
CA SER A 4 12.00 -2.56 -21.88
C SER A 4 10.58 -2.74 -21.33
N LEU A 5 9.76 -3.61 -21.94
CA LEU A 5 8.42 -3.89 -21.46
C LEU A 5 8.45 -4.62 -20.10
N SER A 6 9.37 -5.57 -19.93
CA SER A 6 9.56 -6.25 -18.64
C SER A 6 9.93 -5.25 -17.55
N ASN A 7 10.89 -4.36 -17.81
CA ASN A 7 11.33 -3.36 -16.85
C ASN A 7 10.21 -2.37 -16.51
N PHE A 8 9.41 -1.95 -17.49
CA PHE A 8 8.24 -1.10 -17.26
C PHE A 8 7.25 -1.75 -16.28
N LEU A 9 6.85 -3.00 -16.52
CA LEU A 9 5.92 -3.71 -15.64
C LEU A 9 6.52 -3.97 -14.26
N SER A 10 7.81 -4.33 -14.17
CA SER A 10 8.51 -4.50 -12.90
C SER A 10 8.60 -3.20 -12.12
N SER A 11 8.78 -2.06 -12.78
CA SER A 11 8.80 -0.75 -12.11
C SER A 11 7.44 -0.40 -11.50
N LEU A 12 6.34 -0.73 -12.19
CA LEU A 12 4.99 -0.53 -11.68
C LEU A 12 4.70 -1.46 -10.50
N LEU A 13 5.13 -2.73 -10.58
CA LEU A 13 4.98 -3.69 -9.50
C LEU A 13 5.72 -3.22 -8.24
N TRP A 14 7.02 -2.96 -8.35
CA TRP A 14 7.84 -2.57 -7.20
C TRP A 14 7.45 -1.20 -6.66
N GLY A 15 7.14 -0.23 -7.53
CA GLY A 15 6.61 1.07 -7.13
C GLY A 15 5.28 0.94 -6.38
N GLY A 16 4.36 0.12 -6.89
CA GLY A 16 3.09 -0.18 -6.23
C GLY A 16 3.28 -0.84 -4.86
N VAL A 17 4.15 -1.86 -4.77
CA VAL A 17 4.45 -2.57 -3.51
C VAL A 17 5.01 -1.61 -2.45
N ILE A 18 6.01 -0.81 -2.81
CA ILE A 18 6.68 0.11 -1.87
C ILE A 18 5.77 1.25 -1.43
N VAL A 19 4.78 1.65 -2.23
CA VAL A 19 3.82 2.71 -1.85
C VAL A 19 2.63 2.12 -1.07
N VAL A 20 2.00 1.07 -1.60
CA VAL A 20 0.74 0.54 -1.06
C VAL A 20 0.95 -0.15 0.27
N ILE A 21 2.02 -0.96 0.44
CA ILE A 21 2.23 -1.68 1.70
C ILE A 21 2.39 -0.72 2.89
N PRO A 22 3.29 0.28 2.87
CA PRO A 22 3.42 1.22 3.98
C PRO A 22 2.16 2.06 4.19
N ALA A 23 1.51 2.51 3.11
CA ALA A 23 0.26 3.27 3.21
C ALA A 23 -0.85 2.46 3.89
N SER A 24 -1.04 1.20 3.49
CA SER A 24 -2.03 0.31 4.10
C SER A 24 -1.72 0.00 5.55
N ILE A 25 -0.44 -0.23 5.91
CA ILE A 25 -0.03 -0.45 7.30
C ILE A 25 -0.34 0.79 8.15
N ALA A 26 0.03 1.98 7.67
CA ALA A 26 -0.22 3.23 8.38
C ALA A 26 -1.72 3.44 8.62
N LEU A 27 -2.55 3.24 7.59
CA LEU A 27 -4.00 3.36 7.70
C LEU A 27 -4.61 2.32 8.64
N PHE A 28 -4.13 1.07 8.58
CA PHE A 28 -4.61 0.00 9.46
C PHE A 28 -4.30 0.29 10.92
N LEU A 29 -3.08 0.74 11.23
CA LEU A 29 -2.71 1.13 12.60
C LEU A 29 -3.50 2.36 13.05
N LEU A 30 -3.61 3.38 12.20
CA LEU A 30 -4.35 4.61 12.50
C LEU A 30 -5.82 4.31 12.82
N SER A 31 -6.45 3.42 12.05
CA SER A 31 -7.85 3.02 12.27
C SER A 31 -8.10 2.33 13.61
N GLN A 32 -7.08 1.66 14.16
CA GLN A 32 -7.17 1.03 15.49
C GLN A 32 -6.89 2.03 16.61
N THR A 33 -5.98 2.98 16.40
CA THR A 33 -5.63 3.97 17.41
C THR A 33 -6.69 5.06 17.58
N ASP A 34 -7.39 5.43 16.50
CA ASP A 34 -8.39 6.51 16.50
C ASP A 34 -9.83 5.96 16.41
N GLN A 35 -10.06 4.79 17.00
CA GLN A 35 -11.37 4.16 16.99
C GLN A 35 -12.30 4.82 18.04
N VAL A 36 -13.37 5.46 17.58
CA VAL A 36 -14.42 6.03 18.46
C VAL A 36 -15.26 4.91 19.09
N ASP A 37 -15.34 4.87 20.42
CA ASP A 37 -16.22 3.96 21.16
C ASP A 37 -17.67 4.46 21.05
N ARG A 38 -18.53 3.69 20.38
CA ARG A 38 -19.96 3.98 20.23
C ARG A 38 -20.76 3.12 21.18
N LYS A 39 -20.60 3.34 22.48
CA LYS A 39 -21.47 2.77 23.51
C LYS A 39 -22.60 3.77 23.79
N LEU A 40 -23.83 3.33 23.53
CA LEU A 40 -25.07 3.94 24.00
C LEU A 40 -25.32 3.53 25.46
#